data_AF-A0A7S0MAX6-F1
#
_entry.id   AF-A0A7S0MAX6-F1
#
_cell.length_a   1.000
_cell.length_b   1.000
_cell.length_c   1.000
_cell.angle_alpha   90.00
_cell.angle_beta   90.00
_cell.angle_gamma   90.00
#
_symmetry.space_group_name_H-M   'P 1'
#
loop_
_entity.id
_entity.type
_entity.pdbx_description
1 polymer ?
#
loop_
_entity_poly.entity_id
_entity_poly.type
_entity_poly.pdbx_seq_one_letter_code
_entity_poly.pdbx_strand_id
1 'polypeptide(L)'
;AIQFPFFFVALYAFFTRGNWIRTPCIAYSAHACTVMVPILSTVLFDNNLPLSKRANLMGIYMPYFAVPLWMLVHMSRTAVPFPAITDDEGRREATSASTTSKEE
;
A
#
# COMPACT_ATOMS: atom_id res chain seq x y z
N ALA A 1 -11.29 -6.50 19.06
CA ALA A 1 -10.61 -7.41 18.11
C ALA A 1 -11.23 -7.30 16.70
N ILE A 2 -11.04 -6.16 16.03
CA ILE A 2 -11.55 -5.89 14.66
C ILE A 2 -10.36 -5.65 13.70
N GLN A 3 -9.18 -6.21 13.99
CA GLN A 3 -7.98 -6.01 13.15
C GLN A 3 -7.90 -7.02 11.99
N PHE A 4 -8.44 -8.25 12.17
CA PHE A 4 -8.51 -9.29 11.13
C PHE A 4 -9.46 -9.03 9.93
N PRO A 5 -10.62 -8.35 10.01
CA PRO A 5 -11.51 -8.21 8.86
C PRO A 5 -10.86 -7.44 7.70
N PHE A 6 -9.97 -6.48 7.98
CA PHE A 6 -9.27 -5.76 6.91
C PHE A 6 -8.40 -6.69 6.06
N PHE A 7 -7.77 -7.71 6.65
CA PHE A 7 -6.91 -8.63 5.89
C PHE A 7 -7.71 -9.41 4.85
N PHE A 8 -8.90 -9.90 5.21
CA PHE A 8 -9.79 -10.60 4.27
C PHE A 8 -10.34 -9.68 3.19
N VAL A 9 -10.70 -8.44 3.53
CA VAL A 9 -11.16 -7.43 2.56
C VAL A 9 -10.03 -7.04 1.60
N ALA A 10 -8.82 -6.86 2.11
CA ALA A 10 -7.64 -6.60 1.31
C ALA A 10 -7.34 -7.76 0.37
N LEU A 11 -7.32 -9.00 0.87
CA LEU A 11 -7.08 -10.19 0.06
C LEU A 11 -8.12 -10.34 -1.06
N TYR A 12 -9.40 -10.13 -0.74
CA TYR A 12 -10.49 -10.14 -1.71
C TYR A 12 -10.34 -9.05 -2.77
N ALA A 13 -9.96 -7.83 -2.37
CA ALA A 13 -9.79 -6.73 -3.30
C ALA A 13 -8.52 -6.87 -4.17
N PHE A 14 -7.45 -7.47 -3.65
CA PHE A 14 -6.28 -7.86 -4.43
C PHE A 14 -6.64 -8.94 -5.46
N PHE A 15 -7.48 -9.92 -5.08
CA PHE A 15 -7.95 -10.97 -5.98
C PHE A 15 -8.87 -10.42 -7.09
N THR A 16 -9.75 -9.48 -6.76
CA THR A 16 -10.70 -8.86 -7.70
C THR A 16 -10.14 -7.62 -8.43
N ARG A 17 -8.88 -7.24 -8.15
CA ARG A 17 -8.23 -6.02 -8.66
C ARG A 17 -9.08 -4.76 -8.47
N GLY A 18 -9.82 -4.70 -7.36
CA GLY A 18 -10.75 -3.62 -7.06
C GLY A 18 -10.02 -2.35 -6.64
N ASN A 19 -10.07 -1.29 -7.46
CA ASN A 19 -9.45 0.02 -7.15
C ASN A 19 -10.00 0.67 -5.86
N TRP A 20 -11.17 0.24 -5.39
CA TRP A 20 -11.76 0.68 -4.12
C TRP A 20 -10.89 0.37 -2.89
N ILE A 21 -9.94 -0.57 -2.97
CA ILE A 21 -9.07 -0.92 -1.84
C ILE A 21 -8.12 0.20 -1.41
N ARG A 22 -7.94 1.23 -2.24
CA ARG A 22 -7.05 2.35 -1.95
C ARG A 22 -7.41 3.03 -0.63
N THR A 23 -8.66 3.44 -0.46
CA THR A 23 -9.12 4.15 0.75
C THR A 23 -8.97 3.34 2.04
N PRO A 24 -9.49 2.10 2.14
CA PRO A 24 -9.32 1.29 3.35
C PRO A 24 -7.85 0.89 3.58
N CYS A 25 -7.05 0.69 2.53
CA CYS A 25 -5.61 0.42 2.69
C CYS A 25 -4.85 1.61 3.26
N ILE A 26 -5.12 2.83 2.79
CA ILE A 26 -4.54 4.05 3.37
C ILE A 26 -4.97 4.20 4.83
N ALA A 27 -6.25 4.02 5.15
CA ALA A 27 -6.76 4.15 6.52
C ALA A 27 -6.11 3.13 7.47
N TYR A 28 -6.01 1.87 7.05
CA TYR A 28 -5.37 0.82 7.85
C TYR A 28 -3.88 1.07 8.04
N SER A 29 -3.15 1.37 6.97
CA SER A 29 -1.70 1.63 7.04
C SER A 29 -1.38 2.86 7.88
N ALA A 30 -2.18 3.94 7.76
CA ALA A 30 -2.04 5.13 8.60
C ALA A 30 -2.29 4.79 10.07
N HIS A 31 -3.36 4.06 10.38
CA HIS A 31 -3.64 3.61 11.75
C HIS A 31 -2.50 2.75 12.31
N ALA A 32 -2.00 1.78 11.54
CA ALA A 32 -0.89 0.92 11.95
C ALA A 32 0.39 1.74 12.23
N CYS A 33 0.71 2.73 11.40
CA CYS A 33 1.82 3.65 11.65
C CYS A 33 1.60 4.44 12.95
N THR A 34 0.40 4.98 13.19
CA THR A 34 0.09 5.74 14.41
C THR A 34 0.21 4.89 15.68
N VAL A 35 -0.14 3.61 15.64
CA VAL A 35 0.02 2.69 16.78
C VAL A 35 1.49 2.29 16.98
N MET A 36 2.27 2.16 15.91
CA MET A 36 3.69 1.80 16.00
C MET A 36 4.55 2.93 16.57
N VAL A 37 4.23 4.20 16.32
CA VAL A 37 4.98 5.36 16.86
C VAL A 37 5.12 5.33 18.40
N PRO A 38 4.04 5.20 19.20
CA PRO A 38 4.17 5.13 20.65
C PRO A 38 4.87 3.85 21.12
N ILE A 39 4.72 2.72 20.42
CA ILE A 39 5.44 1.46 20.76
C ILE A 39 6.95 1.62 20.54
N LEU A 40 7.36 2.21 19.42
CA LEU A 40 8.77 2.48 19.17
C LEU A 40 9.32 3.51 20.15
N SER A 41 8.52 4.54 20.48
CA SER A 41 8.87 5.55 21.48
C SER A 41 9.09 4.93 22.86
N THR A 42 8.18 4.07 23.34
CA THR A 42 8.35 3.40 24.63
C THR A 42 9.60 2.52 24.65
N VAL A 43 9.88 1.76 23.59
CA VAL A 43 11.10 0.95 23.50
C VAL A 43 12.37 1.80 23.46
N LEU A 44 12.34 2.97 22.81
CA LEU A 44 13.51 3.85 22.69
C LEU A 44 13.82 4.56 24.02
N PHE A 45 12.80 5.08 24.70
CA PHE A 45 12.93 5.85 25.95
C PHE A 45 12.92 5.00 27.22
N ASP A 46 12.68 3.69 27.14
CA ASP A 46 12.72 2.82 28.31
C ASP A 46 14.16 2.62 28.80
N ASN A 47 14.56 3.46 29.77
CA ASN A 47 15.90 3.44 30.33
C ASN A 47 16.24 2.17 31.13
N ASN A 48 15.25 1.35 31.47
CA ASN A 48 15.44 0.11 32.24
C ASN A 48 15.85 -1.07 31.36
N LEU A 49 15.65 -0.97 30.05
CA LEU A 49 16.03 -2.04 29.12
C LEU A 49 17.51 -1.89 28.73
N PRO A 50 18.34 -2.95 28.76
CA PRO A 50 19.70 -2.86 28.26
C PRO A 50 19.71 -2.51 26.76
N LEU A 51 20.70 -1.71 26.34
CA LEU A 51 20.81 -1.18 24.97
C LEU A 51 20.74 -2.29 23.90
N SER A 52 21.32 -3.46 24.18
CA SER A 52 21.28 -4.63 23.31
C SER A 52 19.86 -5.15 23.07
N LYS A 53 19.00 -5.15 24.11
CA LYS A 53 17.59 -5.55 23.97
C LYS A 53 16.78 -4.48 23.24
N ARG A 54 17.05 -3.19 23.47
CA ARG A 54 16.37 -2.09 22.74
C ARG A 54 16.66 -2.16 21.25
N ALA A 55 17.93 -2.35 20.87
CA ALA A 55 18.32 -2.48 19.47
C ALA A 55 17.67 -3.72 18.81
N ASN A 56 17.60 -4.84 19.53
CA ASN A 56 16.97 -6.06 19.03
C ASN A 56 15.45 -5.88 18.84
N LEU A 57 14.75 -5.31 19.83
CA LEU A 57 13.33 -4.99 19.71
C LEU A 57 13.08 -4.00 18.58
N MET A 58 13.87 -2.91 18.48
CA MET A 58 13.74 -1.98 17.36
C MET A 58 13.94 -2.67 16.01
N GLY A 59 14.91 -3.59 15.90
CA GLY A 59 15.12 -4.38 14.68
C GLY A 59 13.92 -5.27 14.32
N ILE A 60 13.27 -5.87 15.32
CA ILE A 60 12.07 -6.70 15.13
C ILE A 60 10.86 -5.84 14.75
N TYR A 61 10.67 -4.68 15.40
CA TYR A 61 9.50 -3.81 15.17
C TYR A 61 9.65 -2.89 13.94
N MET A 62 10.88 -2.58 13.52
CA MET A 62 11.19 -1.82 12.30
C MET A 62 10.41 -2.28 11.07
N PRO A 63 10.42 -3.57 10.68
CA PRO A 63 9.67 -4.03 9.51
C PRO A 63 8.15 -3.86 9.67
N TYR A 64 7.62 -4.03 10.89
CA TYR A 64 6.19 -3.80 11.16
C TYR A 64 5.78 -2.33 11.02
N PHE A 65 6.72 -1.39 11.11
CA PHE A 65 6.48 0.02 10.80
C PHE A 65 6.78 0.35 9.33
N ALA A 66 7.88 -0.18 8.78
CA ALA A 66 8.34 0.11 7.43
C ALA A 66 7.37 -0.41 6.36
N VAL A 67 6.81 -1.61 6.52
CA VAL A 67 5.85 -2.19 5.57
C VAL A 67 4.56 -1.36 5.45
N PRO A 68 3.84 -1.02 6.54
CA PRO A 68 2.66 -0.17 6.43
C PRO A 68 3.01 1.25 5.97
N LEU A 69 4.16 1.81 6.37
CA LEU A 69 4.60 3.11 5.87
C LEU A 69 4.83 3.10 4.36
N TRP A 70 5.48 2.05 3.86
CA TRP A 70 5.69 1.87 2.42
C TRP A 70 4.37 1.70 1.66
N MET A 71 3.46 0.87 2.17
CA MET A 71 2.12 0.69 1.60
C MET A 71 1.32 2.00 1.61
N LEU A 72 1.41 2.79 2.68
CA LEU A 72 0.77 4.10 2.79
C LEU A 72 1.30 5.06 1.73
N VAL A 73 2.61 5.18 1.59
CA VAL A 73 3.25 6.04 0.59
C VAL A 73 2.87 5.60 -0.81
N HIS A 74 2.95 4.30 -1.10
CA HIS A 74 2.60 3.75 -2.40
C HIS A 74 1.12 4.03 -2.75
N MET A 75 0.18 3.72 -1.87
CA MET A 75 -1.25 3.96 -2.12
C MET A 75 -1.63 5.45 -2.13
N SER A 76 -0.89 6.29 -1.41
CA SER A 76 -1.08 7.74 -1.47
C SER A 76 -0.69 8.32 -2.82
N ARG A 77 0.44 7.87 -3.40
CA ARG A 77 0.98 8.36 -4.68
C ARG A 77 0.34 7.71 -5.90
N THR A 78 -0.21 6.51 -5.76
CA THR A 78 -0.85 5.77 -6.86
C THR A 78 -2.37 5.94 -6.78
N ALA A 79 -2.94 6.72 -7.71
CA ALA A 79 -4.39 6.96 -7.78
C ALA A 79 -5.18 5.71 -8.21
N VAL A 80 -4.55 4.83 -9.00
CA VAL A 80 -5.17 3.62 -9.54
C VAL A 80 -4.26 2.42 -9.23
N PRO A 81 -4.49 1.69 -8.11
CA PRO A 81 -3.63 0.56 -7.74
C PRO A 81 -3.69 -0.60 -8.74
N PHE A 82 -4.80 -0.74 -9.48
CA PHE A 82 -4.94 -1.67 -10.59
C PHE A 82 -5.39 -0.91 -11.83
N PRO A 83 -4.47 -0.37 -12.64
CA PRO A 83 -4.82 0.08 -13.97
C PRO A 83 -5.39 -1.12 -14.74
N ALA A 84 -6.51 -0.91 -15.45
CA ALA A 84 -6.99 -1.89 -16.41
C ALA A 84 -5.84 -2.15 -17.39
N ILE A 85 -5.67 -3.40 -17.81
CA ILE A 85 -4.89 -3.69 -19.02
C ILE A 85 -5.74 -3.13 -20.17
N THR A 86 -5.65 -1.83 -20.39
CA THR A 86 -6.07 -1.26 -21.65
C THR A 86 -4.95 -1.58 -22.60
N ASP A 87 -5.27 -2.41 -23.60
CA ASP A 87 -4.52 -2.58 -24.84
C ASP A 87 -4.33 -1.20 -25.49
N ASP A 88 -3.43 -0.36 -24.94
CA ASP A 88 -3.11 0.98 -25.47
C ASP A 88 -2.46 0.88 -26.87
N GLU A 89 -2.06 -0.34 -27.25
CA GLU A 89 -1.59 -0.72 -28.58
C GLU A 89 -2.75 -0.79 -29.59
N GLY A 90 -3.91 -1.34 -29.21
CA GLY A 90 -5.06 -1.50 -30.10
C GLY A 90 -5.80 -0.19 -30.44
N ARG A 91 -5.77 0.79 -29.53
CA ARG A 91 -6.37 2.12 -29.77
C ARG A 91 -5.52 2.98 -30.72
N ARG A 92 -4.19 2.78 -30.73
CA ARG A 92 -3.28 3.49 -31.65
C ARG A 92 -3.43 2.98 -33.08
N GLU A 93 -3.61 1.67 -33.29
CA GLU A 93 -3.87 1.10 -34.62
C GLU A 93 -5.23 1.52 -35.19
N ALA A 94 -6.30 1.50 -34.39
CA ALA A 94 -7.64 1.89 -34.85
C ALA A 94 -7.72 3.38 -35.26
N THR A 95 -6.92 4.24 -34.62
CA THR A 95 -6.84 5.67 -34.95
C THR A 95 -6.02 5.91 -36.24
N SER A 96 -4.98 5.10 -36.48
CA SER A 96 -4.19 5.12 -37.71
C SER A 96 -4.99 4.63 -38.93
N ALA A 97 -5.70 3.49 -38.79
CA ALA A 97 -6.50 2.89 -39.86
C ALA A 97 -7.70 3.77 -40.29
N SER A 98 -8.31 4.50 -39.36
CA SER A 98 -9.42 5.44 -39.63
C SER A 98 -8.99 6.68 -40.42
N THR A 99 -7.71 7.06 -40.34
CA THR A 99 -7.19 8.25 -41.01
C THR A 99 -6.80 7.96 -42.46
N THR A 100 -6.28 6.76 -42.75
CA THR A 100 -5.94 6.33 -44.12
C THR A 100 -7.17 6.08 -45.01
N SER A 101 -8.29 5.61 -44.45
CA SER A 101 -9.50 5.33 -45.25
C SER A 101 -10.30 6.58 -45.68
N LYS A 102 -9.90 7.79 -45.26
CA LYS A 102 -10.58 9.04 -45.66
C LYS A 102 -9.84 9.81 -46.77
N GLU A 103 -8.70 9.30 -47.24
CA GLU A 103 -7.90 9.94 -48.29
C GLU A 103 -7.88 9.16 -49.63
N GLU A 104 -8.60 8.03 -49.74
CA GLU A 104 -8.94 7.37 -51.02
C GLU A 104 -10.40 7.58 -51.40
#